data_AF-A0A6N7XGN6-F1
#
_entry.id   AF-A0A6N7XGN6-F1
#
_cell.length_a   1.000
_cell.length_b   1.000
_cell.length_c   1.000
_cell.angle_alpha   90.00
_cell.angle_beta   90.00
_cell.angle_gamma   90.00
#
_symmetry.space_group_name_H-M   'P 1'
#
loop_
_entity.id
_entity.type
_entity.pdbx_description
1 polymer ?
#
loop_
_entity_poly.entity_id
_entity_poly.type
_entity_poly.pdbx_seq_one_letter_code
_entity_poly.pdbx_strand_id
1 'polypeptide(L)'
;MTNQTTNFQKDLDKIIKNIENSVAIPTLLLHSCCGPCSSYVLEYLSKYFSITVFYYNPNIYPSDEYWARVEEQKKIIDITESKYPINMITGAYDVDRFYKMAKGREDIPEGGERCHLCYEMRLREAAKIAKEEEFDYFTTTLSISPHKNSRVLNEIGVRIGEEYGVKHLPSDFKKNNGYKRSVEITSQAGIYRQDYCGCEFSKKESDKRRIKREKKDLREHIKKIYSEIEKEYLDKSEAVIIEKFLCSDFYRNAKNIFCYVGKFPELDTLRIINRALTDGKKVSVPYCVDGHEMKSLIINSVDDLSVGQFGILEPDEASEEMKKEDVDLVVVPCCTCDKSGNRLGFGRGYYDRYLEQIEIKKIQAKKDMAKNILLIRKQVMVDVVPTDEHDIRIEEIITE
;
A
#
# COMPACT_ATOMS: atom_id res chain seq x y z
N MET A 1 -9.66 16.61 35.14
CA MET A 1 -8.95 17.84 34.71
C MET A 1 -9.44 18.17 33.31
N THR A 2 -9.96 19.37 33.13
CA THR A 2 -10.63 19.84 31.92
C THR A 2 -9.68 19.81 30.72
N ASN A 3 -10.04 19.02 29.70
CA ASN A 3 -9.38 19.01 28.38
C ASN A 3 -9.62 20.36 27.70
N GLN A 4 -8.85 21.40 28.05
CA GLN A 4 -8.75 22.58 27.21
C GLN A 4 -7.94 22.20 25.98
N THR A 5 -8.59 22.18 24.82
CA THR A 5 -7.92 21.97 23.54
C THR A 5 -7.02 23.17 23.26
N THR A 6 -5.72 23.06 23.56
CA THR A 6 -4.72 24.11 23.29
C THR A 6 -4.75 24.46 21.79
N ASN A 7 -4.96 25.74 21.48
CA ASN A 7 -4.98 26.23 20.11
C ASN A 7 -3.62 26.82 19.76
N PHE A 8 -2.72 25.98 19.25
CA PHE A 8 -1.35 26.36 18.93
C PHE A 8 -1.24 27.51 17.92
N GLN A 9 -2.22 27.69 17.03
CA GLN A 9 -2.25 28.84 16.14
C GLN A 9 -2.42 30.15 16.92
N LYS A 10 -3.32 30.18 17.91
CA LYS A 10 -3.50 31.38 18.75
C LYS A 10 -2.26 31.70 19.56
N ASP A 11 -1.51 30.70 20.00
CA ASP A 11 -0.27 30.91 20.75
C ASP A 11 0.85 31.42 19.84
N LEU A 12 0.95 30.91 18.60
CA LEU A 12 1.82 31.46 17.56
C LEU A 12 1.46 32.92 17.25
N ASP A 13 0.18 33.24 17.07
CA ASP A 13 -0.28 34.60 16.76
C ASP A 13 0.10 35.61 17.86
N LYS A 14 0.02 35.20 19.14
CA LYS A 14 0.47 36.04 20.27
C LYS A 14 1.98 36.30 20.21
N ILE A 15 2.78 35.27 19.89
CA ILE A 15 4.24 35.40 19.76
C ILE A 15 4.57 36.34 18.61
N ILE A 16 3.94 36.16 17.44
CA ILE A 16 4.12 37.02 16.27
C ILE A 16 3.78 38.47 16.62
N LYS A 17 2.65 38.73 17.28
CA LYS A 17 2.26 40.08 17.71
C LYS A 17 3.30 40.71 18.64
N ASN A 18 3.90 39.94 19.53
CA ASN A 18 4.97 40.45 20.41
C ASN A 18 6.24 40.78 19.62
N ILE A 19 6.57 39.99 18.60
CA ILE A 19 7.73 40.22 17.70
C ILE A 19 7.52 41.49 16.86
N GLU A 20 6.31 41.70 16.33
CA GLU A 20 5.98 42.91 15.56
C GLU A 20 6.14 44.19 16.39
N ASN A 21 6.00 44.11 17.72
CA ASN A 21 6.20 45.23 18.65
C ASN A 21 7.65 45.32 19.19
N SER A 22 8.54 44.40 18.81
CA SER A 22 9.93 44.34 19.22
C SER A 22 10.86 45.02 18.20
N VAL A 23 11.96 45.60 18.69
CA VAL A 23 13.03 46.13 17.82
C VAL A 23 13.95 45.02 17.32
N ALA A 24 14.11 43.94 18.10
CA ALA A 24 14.96 42.81 17.75
C ALA A 24 14.16 41.73 16.99
N ILE A 25 14.78 41.20 15.93
CA ILE A 25 14.24 40.11 15.11
C ILE A 25 14.74 38.79 15.68
N PRO A 26 13.85 37.91 16.18
CA PRO A 26 14.28 36.63 16.73
C PRO A 26 14.77 35.67 15.65
N THR A 27 15.71 34.82 16.04
CA THR A 27 16.25 33.74 15.22
C THR A 27 15.40 32.47 15.35
N LEU A 28 15.20 31.76 14.25
CA LEU A 28 14.42 30.53 14.21
C LEU A 28 15.19 29.43 13.46
N LEU A 29 15.47 28.33 14.16
CA LEU A 29 15.86 27.08 13.51
C LEU A 29 14.60 26.32 13.09
N LEU A 30 14.33 26.28 11.79
CA LEU A 30 13.16 25.60 11.23
C LEU A 30 13.54 24.20 10.74
N HIS A 31 13.17 23.17 11.49
CA HIS A 31 13.32 21.79 11.00
C HIS A 31 12.37 21.54 9.82
N SER A 32 12.94 21.19 8.67
CA SER A 32 12.21 20.80 7.46
C SER A 32 12.36 19.32 7.16
N CYS A 33 11.22 18.65 6.91
CA CYS A 33 11.21 17.25 6.46
C CYS A 33 11.22 17.10 4.93
N CYS A 34 10.78 18.11 4.17
CA CYS A 34 10.80 18.15 2.71
C CYS A 34 10.46 19.57 2.21
N GLY A 35 10.89 19.88 0.98
CA GLY A 35 10.56 21.15 0.31
C GLY A 35 9.06 21.49 0.37
N PRO A 36 8.16 20.59 -0.07
CA PRO A 36 6.71 20.83 -0.04
C PRO A 36 6.09 21.21 1.30
N CYS A 37 6.63 20.71 2.42
CA CYS A 37 6.15 21.07 3.75
C CYS A 37 6.71 22.43 4.22
N SER A 38 7.89 22.81 3.74
CA SER A 38 8.51 24.09 4.10
C SER A 38 7.95 25.29 3.35
N SER A 39 7.39 25.11 2.15
CA SER A 39 7.03 26.20 1.24
C SER A 39 6.18 27.30 1.89
N TYR A 40 4.96 26.99 2.30
CA TYR A 40 4.07 27.95 2.99
C TYR A 40 4.65 28.41 4.33
N VAL A 41 5.36 27.54 5.05
CA VAL A 41 5.93 27.89 6.36
C VAL A 41 7.00 28.97 6.23
N LEU A 42 7.84 28.88 5.20
CA LEU A 42 8.84 29.89 4.86
C LEU A 42 8.19 31.18 4.36
N GLU A 43 7.20 31.09 3.46
CA GLU A 43 6.41 32.25 3.01
C GLU A 43 5.77 33.01 4.20
N TYR A 44 5.31 32.26 5.21
CA TYR A 44 4.65 32.83 6.37
C TYR A 44 5.63 33.39 7.43
N LEU A 45 6.56 32.56 7.91
CA LEU A 45 7.40 32.90 9.07
C LEU A 45 8.57 33.83 8.72
N SER A 46 9.02 33.86 7.47
CA SER A 46 10.15 34.71 7.05
C SER A 46 9.84 36.22 7.16
N LYS A 47 8.57 36.57 7.36
CA LYS A 47 8.11 37.93 7.64
C LYS A 47 8.50 38.40 9.05
N TYR A 48 8.69 37.45 9.97
CA TYR A 48 8.80 37.71 11.42
C TYR A 48 10.12 37.23 12.04
N PHE A 49 10.75 36.21 11.45
CA PHE A 49 11.96 35.57 11.98
C PHE A 49 13.12 35.64 11.01
N SER A 50 14.34 35.66 11.54
CA SER A 50 15.55 35.29 10.79
C SER A 50 15.67 33.77 10.78
N ILE A 51 15.49 33.14 9.61
CA ILE A 51 15.30 31.69 9.51
C ILE A 51 16.56 30.98 9.03
N THR A 52 16.95 29.94 9.76
CA THR A 52 17.83 28.89 9.24
C THR A 52 17.04 27.59 9.12
N VAL A 53 16.92 27.07 7.90
CA VAL A 53 16.29 25.78 7.63
C VAL A 53 17.26 24.67 8.03
N PHE A 54 16.84 23.81 8.95
CA PHE A 54 17.54 22.57 9.22
C PHE A 54 16.84 21.42 8.49
N TYR A 55 17.40 21.00 7.35
CA TYR A 55 16.87 19.85 6.62
C TYR A 55 17.37 18.57 7.27
N TYR A 56 16.47 17.83 7.91
CA TYR A 56 16.82 16.58 8.58
C TYR A 56 15.69 15.58 8.51
N ASN A 57 15.80 14.67 7.56
CA ASN A 57 14.82 13.62 7.37
C ASN A 57 15.51 12.28 7.05
N PRO A 58 16.18 11.67 8.03
CA PRO A 58 17.02 10.50 7.81
C PRO A 58 16.24 9.25 7.44
N ASN A 59 14.90 9.28 7.51
CA ASN A 59 14.07 8.14 7.16
C ASN A 59 13.67 8.07 5.69
N ILE A 60 14.05 9.06 4.86
CA ILE A 60 13.73 9.03 3.43
C ILE A 60 14.41 7.81 2.80
N TYR A 61 13.63 7.08 2.02
CA TYR A 61 14.07 5.89 1.31
C TYR A 61 13.60 5.92 -0.15
N PRO A 62 14.47 5.63 -1.13
CA PRO A 62 15.89 5.25 -0.99
C PRO A 62 16.80 6.46 -0.71
N SER A 63 18.10 6.22 -0.50
CA SER A 63 19.10 7.28 -0.24
C SER A 63 19.15 8.37 -1.31
N ASP A 64 18.99 8.00 -2.58
CA ASP A 64 19.03 8.97 -3.69
C ASP A 64 17.85 9.94 -3.62
N GLU A 65 16.71 9.48 -3.09
CA GLU A 65 15.54 10.32 -2.86
C GLU A 65 15.79 11.35 -1.75
N TYR A 66 16.60 11.02 -0.75
CA TYR A 66 16.98 11.98 0.29
C TYR A 66 17.72 13.18 -0.32
N TRP A 67 18.75 12.92 -1.12
CA TRP A 67 19.55 13.98 -1.74
C TRP A 67 18.76 14.77 -2.79
N ALA A 68 17.90 14.11 -3.56
CA ALA A 68 16.98 14.81 -4.46
C ALA A 68 16.09 15.81 -3.70
N ARG A 69 15.55 15.41 -2.54
CA ARG A 69 14.70 16.27 -1.71
C ARG A 69 15.48 17.36 -0.97
N VAL A 70 16.79 17.19 -0.74
CA VAL A 70 17.69 18.27 -0.27
C VAL A 70 17.77 19.36 -1.35
N GLU A 71 17.98 18.99 -2.60
CA GLU A 71 18.01 19.94 -3.72
C GLU A 71 16.65 20.62 -3.94
N GLU A 72 15.54 19.89 -3.79
CA GLU A 72 14.20 20.50 -3.79
C GLU A 72 14.00 21.51 -2.66
N GLN A 73 14.55 21.25 -1.47
CA GLN A 73 14.50 22.20 -0.35
C GLN A 73 15.25 23.50 -0.69
N LYS A 74 16.41 23.40 -1.35
CA LYS A 74 17.17 24.58 -1.80
C LYS A 74 16.35 25.40 -2.81
N LYS A 75 15.74 24.74 -3.80
CA LYS A 75 14.83 25.41 -4.76
C LYS A 75 13.69 26.15 -4.07
N ILE A 76 13.08 25.55 -3.04
CA ILE A 76 12.03 26.23 -2.25
C ILE A 76 12.58 27.49 -1.58
N ILE A 77 13.78 27.43 -1.01
CA ILE A 77 14.42 28.58 -0.38
C ILE A 77 14.66 29.67 -1.44
N ASP A 78 15.20 29.32 -2.60
CA ASP A 78 15.52 30.26 -3.68
C ASP A 78 14.29 31.00 -4.22
N ILE A 79 13.14 30.33 -4.31
CA ILE A 79 11.88 30.96 -4.78
C ILE A 79 11.10 31.66 -3.68
N THR A 80 11.49 31.51 -2.41
CA THR A 80 10.76 32.14 -1.30
C THR A 80 11.12 33.62 -1.24
N GLU A 81 10.13 34.49 -1.45
CA GLU A 81 10.27 35.92 -1.18
C GLU A 81 10.31 36.17 0.33
N SER A 82 11.52 36.29 0.89
CA SER A 82 11.74 36.49 2.33
C SER A 82 12.22 37.91 2.64
N LYS A 83 11.82 38.41 3.82
CA LYS A 83 12.29 39.73 4.31
C LYS A 83 13.78 39.70 4.69
N TYR A 84 14.27 38.55 5.13
CA TYR A 84 15.65 38.31 5.53
C TYR A 84 16.20 37.09 4.77
N PRO A 85 17.52 37.00 4.55
CA PRO A 85 18.13 35.81 3.95
C PRO A 85 17.76 34.54 4.72
N ILE A 86 17.38 33.49 4.00
CA ILE A 86 17.12 32.17 4.58
C ILE A 86 18.37 31.31 4.38
N ASN A 87 18.96 30.85 5.48
CA ASN A 87 20.10 29.94 5.45
C ASN A 87 19.63 28.48 5.51
N MET A 88 20.51 27.54 5.16
CA MET A 88 20.20 26.11 5.23
C MET A 88 21.36 25.31 5.82
N ILE A 89 21.04 24.45 6.79
CA ILE A 89 21.90 23.41 7.34
C ILE A 89 21.33 22.06 6.89
N THR A 90 22.16 21.21 6.30
CA THR A 90 21.78 19.84 5.93
C THR A 90 22.28 18.89 7.01
N GLY A 91 21.36 18.22 7.71
CA GLY A 91 21.71 17.21 8.70
C GLY A 91 22.25 15.93 8.07
N ALA A 92 22.89 15.09 8.88
CA ALA A 92 23.40 13.80 8.40
C ALA A 92 22.28 12.86 7.94
N TYR A 93 22.51 12.09 6.88
CA TYR A 93 21.62 10.98 6.49
C TYR A 93 21.90 9.74 7.34
N ASP A 94 21.45 9.76 8.60
CA ASP A 94 21.62 8.66 9.57
C ASP A 94 20.42 7.70 9.55
N VAL A 95 20.31 6.93 8.46
CA VAL A 95 19.20 5.98 8.27
C VAL A 95 19.23 4.84 9.30
N ASP A 96 20.41 4.47 9.78
CA ASP A 96 20.58 3.41 10.80
C ASP A 96 19.90 3.78 12.12
N ARG A 97 19.99 5.05 12.53
CA ARG A 97 19.27 5.53 13.72
C ARG A 97 17.76 5.42 13.54
N PHE A 98 17.24 5.68 12.34
CA PHE A 98 15.82 5.48 12.03
C PHE A 98 15.44 3.99 12.14
N TYR A 99 16.21 3.09 11.53
CA TYR A 99 15.90 1.65 11.58
C TYR A 99 16.00 1.07 13.00
N LYS A 100 16.99 1.48 13.79
CA LYS A 100 17.10 1.09 15.21
C LYS A 100 15.89 1.54 16.02
N MET A 101 15.40 2.76 15.77
CA MET A 101 14.20 3.30 16.43
C MET A 101 12.92 2.57 15.98
N ALA A 102 12.81 2.22 14.70
CA ALA A 102 11.64 1.57 14.13
C ALA A 102 11.55 0.07 14.46
N LYS A 103 12.62 -0.54 14.96
CA LYS A 103 12.70 -1.97 15.27
C LYS A 103 11.56 -2.43 16.18
N GLY A 104 10.83 -3.46 15.76
CA GLY A 104 9.66 -4.00 16.46
C GLY A 104 8.39 -3.16 16.32
N ARG A 105 8.39 -2.16 15.43
CA ARG A 105 7.28 -1.24 15.16
C ARG A 105 7.06 -1.03 13.66
N GLU A 106 7.64 -1.89 12.83
CA GLU A 106 7.66 -1.79 11.37
C GLU A 106 6.24 -1.79 10.80
N ASP A 107 5.37 -2.63 11.36
CA ASP A 107 3.98 -2.81 10.91
C ASP A 107 2.98 -1.83 11.55
N ILE A 108 3.44 -0.91 12.43
CA ILE A 108 2.55 0.12 12.98
C ILE A 108 2.15 1.09 11.86
N PRO A 109 0.85 1.31 11.60
CA PRO A 109 0.39 2.18 10.53
C PRO A 109 0.95 3.60 10.60
N GLU A 110 1.05 4.27 9.45
CA GLU A 110 1.42 5.69 9.39
C GLU A 110 0.55 6.56 10.30
N GLY A 111 1.20 7.43 11.08
CA GLY A 111 0.56 8.25 12.11
C GLY A 111 0.49 7.60 13.49
N GLY A 112 0.89 6.33 13.64
CA GLY A 112 0.98 5.64 14.92
C GLY A 112 2.28 5.91 15.70
N GLU A 113 2.55 5.07 16.71
CA GLU A 113 3.69 5.22 17.64
C GLU A 113 5.05 5.32 16.94
N ARG A 114 5.28 4.52 15.89
CA ARG A 114 6.49 4.59 15.04
C ARG A 114 6.75 6.01 14.54
N CYS A 115 5.69 6.68 14.09
CA CYS A 115 5.79 8.06 13.59
C CYS A 115 6.07 9.04 14.72
N HIS A 116 5.51 8.85 15.92
CA HIS A 116 5.77 9.72 17.07
C HIS A 116 7.24 9.69 17.49
N LEU A 117 7.84 8.49 17.57
CA LEU A 117 9.27 8.32 17.85
C LEU A 117 10.15 8.94 16.75
N CYS A 118 9.72 8.83 15.48
CA CYS A 118 10.39 9.49 14.36
C CYS A 118 10.34 11.02 14.47
N TYR A 119 9.21 11.60 14.88
CA TYR A 119 9.08 13.04 15.10
C TYR A 119 10.00 13.51 16.22
N GLU A 120 10.02 12.79 17.34
CA GLU A 120 10.89 13.08 18.47
C GLU A 120 12.37 13.01 18.09
N MET A 121 12.80 11.97 17.38
CA MET A 121 14.18 11.86 16.89
C MET A 121 14.63 13.10 16.10
N ARG A 122 13.76 13.62 15.21
CA ARG A 122 14.07 14.80 14.40
C ARG A 122 14.05 16.10 15.20
N LEU A 123 13.05 16.26 16.07
CA LEU A 123 12.92 17.44 16.92
C LEU A 123 14.05 17.53 17.95
N ARG A 124 14.56 16.39 18.45
CA ARG A 124 15.74 16.35 19.33
C ARG A 124 16.98 16.86 18.61
N GLU A 125 17.21 16.42 17.38
CA GLU A 125 18.34 16.90 16.59
C GLU A 125 18.24 18.40 16.28
N ALA A 126 17.04 18.88 15.95
CA ALA A 126 16.78 20.29 15.73
C ALA A 126 17.01 21.12 17.00
N ALA A 127 16.49 20.69 18.16
CA ALA A 127 16.68 21.40 19.42
C ALA A 127 18.14 21.43 19.87
N LYS A 128 18.88 20.34 19.62
CA LYS A 128 20.33 20.27 19.88
C LYS A 128 21.08 21.35 19.10
N ILE A 129 20.90 21.40 17.78
CA ILE A 129 21.55 22.41 16.92
C ILE A 129 21.09 23.82 17.30
N ALA A 130 19.79 23.99 17.57
CA ALA A 130 19.26 25.29 17.98
C ALA A 130 19.91 25.79 19.28
N LYS A 131 20.25 24.87 20.19
CA LYS A 131 20.95 25.21 21.43
C LYS A 131 22.42 25.55 21.19
N GLU A 132 23.11 24.72 20.42
CA GLU A 132 24.54 24.87 20.12
C GLU A 132 24.83 26.18 19.38
N GLU A 133 23.93 26.59 18.48
CA GLU A 133 24.02 27.81 17.68
C GLU A 133 23.22 29.00 18.27
N GLU A 134 22.76 28.88 19.53
CA GLU A 134 22.10 29.95 20.30
C GLU A 134 20.84 30.58 19.65
N PHE A 135 20.03 29.78 18.95
CA PHE A 135 18.76 30.24 18.39
C PHE A 135 17.72 30.57 19.47
N ASP A 136 16.91 31.61 19.24
CA ASP A 136 15.82 32.00 20.15
C ASP A 136 14.70 30.94 20.17
N TYR A 137 14.40 30.38 19.00
CA TYR A 137 13.35 29.41 18.80
C TYR A 137 13.77 28.25 17.88
N PHE A 138 13.14 27.09 18.10
CA PHE A 138 13.08 26.02 17.10
C PHE A 138 11.64 25.57 16.85
N THR A 139 11.36 25.03 15.67
CA THR A 139 10.07 24.38 15.36
C THR A 139 10.20 23.43 14.18
N THR A 140 9.09 22.88 13.71
CA THR A 140 9.06 21.96 12.58
C THR A 140 7.97 22.25 11.56
N THR A 141 8.29 22.07 10.28
CA THR A 141 7.32 22.09 9.18
C THR A 141 6.37 20.88 9.20
N LEU A 142 6.63 19.85 10.01
CA LEU A 142 5.79 18.65 10.09
C LEU A 142 4.32 18.98 10.41
N SER A 143 4.05 20.07 11.14
CA SER A 143 2.69 20.46 11.55
C SER A 143 1.80 20.93 10.39
N ILE A 144 2.35 21.16 9.18
CA ILE A 144 1.58 21.47 7.97
C ILE A 144 0.90 20.25 7.34
N SER A 145 1.42 19.05 7.63
CA SER A 145 1.00 17.82 6.96
C SER A 145 -0.36 17.35 7.50
N PRO A 146 -1.37 17.09 6.64
CA PRO A 146 -2.70 16.66 7.10
C PRO A 146 -2.64 15.31 7.84
N HIS A 147 -1.67 14.46 7.49
CA HIS A 147 -1.43 13.16 8.11
C HIS A 147 -0.67 13.21 9.44
N LYS A 148 -0.21 14.39 9.89
CA LYS A 148 0.58 14.52 11.12
C LYS A 148 -0.23 15.23 12.20
N ASN A 149 -0.21 14.66 13.40
CA ASN A 149 -0.91 15.20 14.54
C ASN A 149 -0.14 16.40 15.11
N SER A 150 -0.66 17.61 14.90
CA SER A 150 -0.03 18.86 15.36
C SER A 150 0.04 18.93 16.89
N ARG A 151 -0.91 18.32 17.62
CA ARG A 151 -0.86 18.27 19.08
C ARG A 151 0.34 17.46 19.57
N VAL A 152 0.51 16.24 19.05
CA VAL A 152 1.66 15.38 19.39
C VAL A 152 2.98 16.08 19.07
N LEU A 153 3.09 16.74 17.92
CA LEU A 153 4.29 17.48 17.52
C LEU A 153 4.64 18.61 18.50
N ASN A 154 3.64 19.38 18.94
CA ASN A 154 3.87 20.46 19.90
C ASN A 154 4.16 19.94 21.32
N GLU A 155 3.50 18.87 21.77
CA GLU A 155 3.79 18.24 23.07
C GLU A 155 5.24 17.71 23.11
N ILE A 156 5.69 17.06 22.04
CA ILE A 156 7.09 16.63 21.88
C ILE A 156 8.03 17.85 21.85
N GLY A 157 7.70 18.88 21.06
CA GLY A 157 8.50 20.09 20.93
C GLY A 157 8.70 20.83 22.25
N VAL A 158 7.63 21.05 23.02
CA VAL A 158 7.70 21.70 24.34
C VAL A 158 8.62 20.91 25.27
N ARG A 159 8.40 19.60 25.41
CA ARG A 159 9.21 18.74 26.28
C ARG A 159 10.70 18.77 25.92
N ILE A 160 11.02 18.67 24.63
CA ILE A 160 12.41 18.72 24.15
C ILE A 160 12.99 20.13 24.35
N GLY A 161 12.22 21.18 24.12
CA GLY A 161 12.67 22.55 24.32
C GLY A 161 13.04 22.83 25.78
N GLU A 162 12.26 22.32 26.73
CA GLU A 162 12.58 22.35 28.16
C GLU A 162 13.86 21.58 28.48
N GLU A 163 14.06 20.40 27.88
CA GLU A 163 15.24 19.55 28.08
C GLU A 163 16.54 20.20 27.59
N TYR A 164 16.54 20.82 26.40
CA TYR A 164 17.72 21.44 25.79
C TYR A 164 17.90 22.92 26.16
N GLY A 165 16.89 23.55 26.75
CA GLY A 165 16.91 24.97 27.10
C GLY A 165 16.83 25.89 25.88
N VAL A 166 15.92 25.58 24.94
CA VAL A 166 15.58 26.39 23.74
C VAL A 166 14.07 26.44 23.60
N LYS A 167 13.50 27.60 23.25
CA LYS A 167 12.04 27.73 23.15
C LYS A 167 11.50 27.01 21.92
N HIS A 168 10.53 26.12 22.11
CA HIS A 168 9.74 25.58 21.00
C HIS A 168 8.72 26.62 20.54
N LEU A 169 8.72 26.95 19.26
CA LEU A 169 7.68 27.82 18.67
C LEU A 169 6.45 26.96 18.35
N PRO A 170 5.31 27.15 19.05
CA PRO A 170 4.11 26.37 18.82
C PRO A 170 3.59 26.58 17.40
N SER A 171 3.15 25.50 16.73
CA SER A 171 2.69 25.59 15.35
C SER A 171 1.59 24.61 14.97
N ASP A 172 0.61 25.09 14.20
CA ASP A 172 -0.34 24.27 13.45
C ASP A 172 -0.52 24.86 12.05
N PHE A 173 0.48 24.67 11.20
CA PHE A 173 0.52 25.29 9.86
C PHE A 173 -0.55 24.76 8.89
N LYS A 174 -1.39 23.80 9.30
CA LYS A 174 -2.60 23.41 8.55
C LYS A 174 -3.69 24.48 8.60
N LYS A 175 -3.72 25.29 9.66
CA LYS A 175 -4.72 26.36 9.84
C LYS A 175 -4.54 27.45 8.79
N ASN A 176 -5.58 28.27 8.63
CA ASN A 176 -5.58 29.39 7.68
C ASN A 176 -5.24 28.99 6.23
N ASN A 177 -5.70 27.79 5.81
CA ASN A 177 -5.43 27.22 4.50
C ASN A 177 -3.93 26.97 4.18
N GLY A 178 -3.06 26.90 5.19
CA GLY A 178 -1.61 26.75 4.96
C GLY A 178 -1.23 25.50 4.17
N TYR A 179 -1.90 24.37 4.40
CA TYR A 179 -1.68 23.17 3.58
C TYR A 179 -2.06 23.41 2.11
N LYS A 180 -3.22 24.03 1.86
CA LYS A 180 -3.67 24.37 0.49
C LYS A 180 -2.68 25.31 -0.18
N ARG A 181 -2.21 26.34 0.52
CA ARG A 181 -1.20 27.27 0.01
C ARG A 181 0.11 26.56 -0.31
N SER A 182 0.52 25.59 0.50
CA SER A 182 1.71 24.78 0.22
C SER A 182 1.58 24.01 -1.11
N VAL A 183 0.40 23.48 -1.41
CA VAL A 183 0.11 22.74 -2.65
C VAL A 183 0.18 23.68 -3.84
N GLU A 184 -0.41 24.88 -3.74
CA GLU A 184 -0.35 25.93 -4.77
C GLU A 184 1.10 26.30 -5.12
N ILE A 185 1.92 26.60 -4.11
CA ILE A 185 3.34 26.97 -4.30
C ILE A 185 4.10 25.83 -5.00
N THR A 186 3.95 24.59 -4.53
CA THR A 186 4.68 23.46 -5.13
C THR A 186 4.23 23.15 -6.55
N SER A 187 2.94 23.32 -6.86
CA SER A 187 2.41 23.12 -8.21
C SER A 187 2.97 24.15 -9.18
N GLN A 188 2.97 25.43 -8.78
CA GLN A 188 3.52 26.53 -9.58
C GLN A 188 5.03 26.38 -9.84
N ALA A 189 5.76 25.84 -8.86
CA ALA A 189 7.20 25.62 -8.95
C ALA A 189 7.60 24.29 -9.63
N GLY A 190 6.64 23.44 -10.02
CA GLY A 190 6.93 22.12 -10.59
C GLY A 190 7.63 21.17 -9.63
N ILE A 191 7.37 21.29 -8.32
CA ILE A 191 8.01 20.50 -7.27
C ILE A 191 7.18 19.26 -6.96
N TYR A 192 7.83 18.10 -6.91
CA TYR A 192 7.19 16.83 -6.62
C TYR A 192 6.60 16.83 -5.21
N ARG A 193 5.37 16.32 -5.08
CA ARG A 193 4.67 16.15 -3.79
C ARG A 193 4.13 14.74 -3.72
N GLN A 194 4.77 13.89 -2.92
CA GLN A 194 4.25 12.56 -2.68
C GLN A 194 3.02 12.55 -1.75
N ASP A 195 2.29 11.44 -1.76
CA ASP A 195 1.12 11.16 -0.91
C ASP A 195 1.43 10.24 0.30
N TYR A 196 2.71 10.10 0.65
CA TYR A 196 3.21 9.30 1.77
C TYR A 196 4.37 10.00 2.52
N CYS A 197 4.78 9.54 3.70
CA CYS A 197 5.79 10.26 4.51
C CYS A 197 7.19 10.30 3.87
N GLY A 198 7.55 9.28 3.09
CA GLY A 198 8.87 9.10 2.47
C GLY A 198 9.73 7.98 3.05
N CYS A 199 9.33 7.36 4.16
CA CYS A 199 10.04 6.18 4.67
C CYS A 199 9.60 4.89 3.99
N GLU A 200 10.49 3.90 4.03
CA GLU A 200 10.28 2.56 3.46
C GLU A 200 8.94 1.94 3.89
N PHE A 201 8.59 2.04 5.17
CA PHE A 201 7.35 1.47 5.68
C PHE A 201 6.10 2.20 5.15
N SER A 202 6.11 3.54 5.15
CA SER A 202 5.02 4.35 4.59
C SER A 202 4.91 4.18 3.07
N LYS A 203 6.04 3.95 2.39
CA LYS A 203 6.08 3.57 0.97
C LYS A 203 5.44 2.21 0.74
N LYS A 204 5.80 1.18 1.52
CA LYS A 204 5.17 -0.16 1.46
C LYS A 204 3.65 -0.08 1.71
N GLU A 205 3.21 0.71 2.68
CA GLU A 205 1.78 0.98 2.92
C GLU A 205 1.11 1.68 1.72
N SER A 206 1.78 2.66 1.11
CA SER A 206 1.29 3.35 -0.09
C SER A 206 1.18 2.43 -1.30
N ASP A 207 2.20 1.61 -1.57
CA ASP A 207 2.20 0.62 -2.65
C ASP A 207 1.10 -0.43 -2.47
N LYS A 208 0.90 -0.93 -1.24
CA LYS A 208 -0.22 -1.84 -0.94
C LYS A 208 -1.58 -1.20 -1.24
N ARG A 209 -1.78 0.08 -0.89
CA ARG A 209 -3.01 0.81 -1.21
C ARG A 209 -3.18 1.02 -2.71
N ARG A 210 -2.09 1.35 -3.42
CA ARG A 210 -2.07 1.54 -4.87
C ARG A 210 -2.43 0.26 -5.61
N ILE A 211 -1.75 -0.86 -5.33
CA ILE A 211 -2.03 -2.17 -5.91
C ILE A 211 -3.49 -2.59 -5.64
N LYS A 212 -3.98 -2.40 -4.40
CA LYS A 212 -5.39 -2.70 -4.08
C LYS A 212 -6.37 -1.90 -4.92
N ARG A 213 -6.09 -0.62 -5.17
CA ARG A 213 -6.91 0.25 -6.03
C ARG A 213 -6.84 -0.21 -7.49
N GLU A 214 -5.65 -0.42 -8.02
CA GLU A 214 -5.42 -0.90 -9.39
C GLU A 214 -6.12 -2.26 -9.63
N LYS A 215 -6.01 -3.21 -8.69
CA LYS A 215 -6.76 -4.49 -8.72
C LYS A 215 -8.27 -4.27 -8.72
N LYS A 216 -8.80 -3.29 -7.98
CA LYS A 216 -10.24 -2.99 -7.96
C LYS A 216 -10.69 -2.40 -9.30
N ASP A 217 -9.95 -1.42 -9.81
CA ASP A 217 -10.26 -0.75 -11.07
C ASP A 217 -10.20 -1.73 -12.25
N LEU A 218 -9.20 -2.63 -12.24
CA LEU A 218 -9.08 -3.70 -13.23
C LEU A 218 -10.26 -4.67 -13.17
N ARG A 219 -10.74 -5.09 -11.99
CA ARG A 219 -11.95 -5.93 -11.89
C ARG A 219 -13.16 -5.26 -12.52
N GLU A 220 -13.36 -3.97 -12.28
CA GLU A 220 -14.48 -3.23 -12.88
C GLU A 220 -14.31 -3.06 -14.40
N HIS A 221 -13.09 -2.87 -14.88
CA HIS A 221 -12.82 -2.85 -16.32
C HIS A 221 -13.16 -4.19 -16.99
N ILE A 222 -12.70 -5.31 -16.41
CA ILE A 222 -12.98 -6.65 -16.95
C ILE A 222 -14.47 -6.98 -16.94
N LYS A 223 -15.22 -6.57 -15.91
CA LYS A 223 -16.69 -6.71 -15.90
C LYS A 223 -17.35 -6.01 -17.09
N LYS A 224 -16.86 -4.83 -17.47
CA LYS A 224 -17.36 -4.10 -18.64
C LYS A 224 -17.05 -4.85 -19.93
N ILE A 225 -15.81 -5.35 -20.09
CA ILE A 225 -15.45 -6.18 -21.24
C ILE A 225 -16.44 -7.34 -21.37
N TYR A 226 -16.66 -8.12 -20.30
CA TYR A 226 -17.62 -9.24 -20.33
C TYR A 226 -19.05 -8.84 -20.72
N SER A 227 -19.50 -7.62 -20.42
CA SER A 227 -20.82 -7.13 -20.83
C SER A 227 -20.91 -6.76 -22.32
N GLU A 228 -19.77 -6.57 -22.97
CA GLU A 228 -19.64 -6.16 -24.37
C GLU A 228 -19.29 -7.34 -25.29
N ILE A 229 -18.83 -8.48 -24.73
CA ILE A 229 -18.50 -9.67 -25.51
C ILE A 229 -19.77 -10.29 -26.11
N GLU A 230 -19.72 -10.56 -27.42
CA GLU A 230 -20.79 -11.24 -28.13
C GLU A 230 -20.95 -12.70 -27.66
N LYS A 231 -22.21 -13.12 -27.49
CA LYS A 231 -22.56 -14.49 -27.07
C LYS A 231 -21.92 -15.56 -27.97
N GLU A 232 -21.87 -15.32 -29.28
CA GLU A 232 -21.26 -16.26 -30.23
C GLU A 232 -19.78 -16.52 -29.92
N TYR A 233 -19.02 -15.48 -29.54
CA TYR A 233 -17.64 -15.65 -29.12
C TYR A 233 -17.55 -16.39 -27.78
N LEU A 234 -18.42 -16.09 -26.81
CA LEU A 234 -18.43 -16.79 -25.51
C LEU A 234 -18.60 -18.30 -25.68
N ASP A 235 -19.57 -18.71 -26.51
CA ASP A 235 -19.89 -20.12 -26.76
C ASP A 235 -18.75 -20.83 -27.53
N LYS A 236 -18.22 -20.18 -28.59
CA LYS A 236 -17.11 -20.73 -29.39
C LYS A 236 -15.81 -20.86 -28.61
N SER A 237 -15.41 -19.79 -27.91
CA SER A 237 -14.18 -19.79 -27.11
C SER A 237 -14.23 -20.84 -26.01
N GLU A 238 -15.37 -20.99 -25.33
CA GLU A 238 -15.55 -21.99 -24.29
C GLU A 238 -15.36 -23.43 -24.80
N ALA A 239 -15.99 -23.76 -25.94
CA ALA A 239 -15.84 -25.09 -26.55
C ALA A 239 -14.37 -25.40 -26.87
N VAL A 240 -13.65 -24.45 -27.49
CA VAL A 240 -12.24 -24.63 -27.87
C VAL A 240 -11.34 -24.76 -26.64
N ILE A 241 -11.54 -23.93 -25.61
CA ILE A 241 -10.75 -23.98 -24.37
C ILE A 241 -10.94 -25.32 -23.66
N ILE A 242 -12.19 -25.77 -23.51
CA ILE A 242 -12.50 -27.06 -22.88
C ILE A 242 -11.88 -28.22 -23.67
N GLU A 243 -12.01 -28.22 -24.99
CA GLU A 243 -11.42 -29.26 -25.84
C GLU A 243 -9.90 -29.32 -25.70
N LYS A 244 -9.21 -28.17 -25.77
CA LYS A 244 -7.76 -28.09 -25.56
C LYS A 244 -7.35 -28.60 -24.18
N PHE A 245 -8.09 -28.23 -23.13
CA PHE A 245 -7.85 -28.72 -21.77
C PHE A 245 -7.96 -30.24 -21.69
N LEU A 246 -9.05 -30.82 -22.20
CA LEU A 246 -9.29 -32.27 -22.16
C LEU A 246 -8.30 -33.08 -23.01
N CYS A 247 -7.72 -32.46 -24.05
CA CYS A 247 -6.72 -33.10 -24.91
C CYS A 247 -5.28 -32.96 -24.40
N SER A 248 -5.05 -32.20 -23.33
CA SER A 248 -3.72 -31.97 -22.76
C SER A 248 -3.15 -33.18 -22.01
N ASP A 249 -1.81 -33.23 -21.90
CA ASP A 249 -1.13 -34.27 -21.12
C ASP A 249 -1.36 -34.13 -19.62
N PHE A 250 -1.44 -32.90 -19.09
CA PHE A 250 -1.72 -32.68 -17.66
C PHE A 250 -3.12 -33.19 -17.27
N TYR A 251 -4.13 -33.04 -18.13
CA TYR A 251 -5.45 -33.62 -17.86
C TYR A 251 -5.41 -35.16 -17.94
N ARG A 252 -4.82 -35.70 -19.00
CA ARG A 252 -4.77 -37.17 -19.21
C ARG A 252 -4.06 -37.88 -18.07
N ASN A 253 -2.94 -37.33 -17.60
CA ASN A 253 -2.10 -37.93 -16.56
C ASN A 253 -2.64 -37.71 -15.13
N ALA A 254 -3.43 -36.66 -14.88
CA ALA A 254 -3.98 -36.38 -13.56
C ALA A 254 -5.03 -37.43 -13.14
N LYS A 255 -4.92 -37.90 -11.90
CA LYS A 255 -5.91 -38.79 -11.26
C LYS A 255 -6.82 -38.02 -10.31
N ASN A 256 -6.27 -37.05 -9.61
CA ASN A 256 -6.97 -36.22 -8.64
C ASN A 256 -7.01 -34.77 -9.14
N ILE A 257 -8.20 -34.27 -9.48
CA ILE A 257 -8.39 -32.93 -10.05
C ILE A 257 -9.19 -32.06 -9.08
N PHE A 258 -8.64 -30.92 -8.71
CA PHE A 258 -9.39 -29.85 -8.03
C PHE A 258 -9.87 -28.83 -9.07
N CYS A 259 -11.19 -28.67 -9.21
CA CYS A 259 -11.79 -27.78 -10.19
C CYS A 259 -12.86 -26.91 -9.55
N TYR A 260 -12.84 -25.59 -9.82
CA TYR A 260 -13.93 -24.72 -9.42
C TYR A 260 -15.20 -25.05 -10.21
N VAL A 261 -16.37 -24.73 -9.64
CA VAL A 261 -17.65 -24.78 -10.36
C VAL A 261 -17.94 -23.39 -10.92
N GLY A 262 -17.66 -23.22 -12.21
CA GLY A 262 -17.72 -21.93 -12.88
C GLY A 262 -19.14 -21.48 -13.18
N LYS A 263 -19.35 -20.18 -13.08
CA LYS A 263 -20.59 -19.51 -13.45
C LYS A 263 -20.25 -18.27 -14.27
N PHE A 264 -21.11 -17.92 -15.21
CA PHE A 264 -20.95 -16.70 -16.01
C PHE A 264 -20.59 -15.50 -15.11
N PRO A 265 -19.52 -14.74 -15.43
CA PRO A 265 -18.79 -14.72 -16.71
C PRO A 265 -17.67 -15.75 -16.88
N GLU A 266 -17.37 -16.56 -15.86
CA GLU A 266 -16.38 -17.62 -15.97
C GLU A 266 -16.81 -18.70 -16.95
N LEU A 267 -15.86 -19.55 -17.37
CA LEU A 267 -16.16 -20.73 -18.18
C LEU A 267 -17.04 -21.70 -17.37
N ASP A 268 -18.01 -22.33 -18.02
CA ASP A 268 -18.80 -23.41 -17.42
C ASP A 268 -17.94 -24.69 -17.31
N THR A 269 -17.30 -24.83 -16.15
CA THR A 269 -16.43 -25.98 -15.85
C THR A 269 -17.21 -27.24 -15.47
N LEU A 270 -18.55 -27.22 -15.37
CA LEU A 270 -19.33 -28.44 -15.13
C LEU A 270 -19.11 -29.48 -16.23
N ARG A 271 -18.86 -29.04 -17.47
CA ARG A 271 -18.49 -29.93 -18.58
C ARG A 271 -17.17 -30.67 -18.32
N ILE A 272 -16.18 -29.97 -17.75
CA ILE A 272 -14.89 -30.54 -17.38
C ILE A 272 -15.06 -31.52 -16.22
N ILE A 273 -15.82 -31.13 -15.19
CA ILE A 273 -16.11 -31.95 -14.00
C ILE A 273 -16.80 -33.26 -14.40
N ASN A 274 -17.89 -33.17 -15.16
CA ASN A 274 -18.63 -34.35 -15.66
C ASN A 274 -17.73 -35.28 -16.47
N ARG A 275 -16.89 -34.70 -17.33
CA ARG A 275 -15.96 -35.49 -18.14
C ARG A 275 -14.90 -36.19 -17.29
N ALA A 276 -14.30 -35.49 -16.33
CA ALA A 276 -13.32 -36.06 -15.41
C ALA A 276 -13.89 -37.21 -14.57
N LEU A 277 -15.11 -37.07 -14.05
CA LEU A 277 -15.81 -38.14 -13.33
C LEU A 277 -16.06 -39.35 -14.25
N THR A 278 -16.51 -39.12 -15.48
CA THR A 278 -16.73 -40.18 -16.49
C THR A 278 -15.44 -40.91 -16.85
N ASP A 279 -14.33 -40.19 -16.94
CA ASP A 279 -12.99 -40.75 -17.20
C ASP A 279 -12.38 -41.44 -15.96
N GLY A 280 -13.15 -41.58 -14.86
CA GLY A 280 -12.76 -42.31 -13.65
C GLY A 280 -11.79 -41.58 -12.74
N LYS A 281 -11.70 -40.24 -12.85
CA LYS A 281 -10.83 -39.39 -12.03
C LYS A 281 -11.52 -39.01 -10.71
N LYS A 282 -10.75 -38.81 -9.64
CA LYS A 282 -11.26 -38.25 -8.38
C LYS A 282 -11.36 -36.74 -8.54
N VAL A 283 -12.56 -36.18 -8.42
CA VAL A 283 -12.78 -34.73 -8.58
C VAL A 283 -13.15 -34.12 -7.24
N SER A 284 -12.53 -33.00 -6.90
CA SER A 284 -12.94 -32.15 -5.80
C SER A 284 -13.24 -30.73 -6.27
N VAL A 285 -14.15 -30.07 -5.55
CA VAL A 285 -14.60 -28.71 -5.81
C VAL A 285 -14.45 -27.85 -4.54
N PRO A 286 -14.34 -26.51 -4.66
CA PRO A 286 -14.16 -25.64 -3.51
C PRO A 286 -15.39 -25.58 -2.60
N TYR A 287 -15.17 -25.64 -1.30
CA TYR A 287 -16.16 -25.27 -0.27
C TYR A 287 -15.53 -24.20 0.64
N CYS A 288 -16.15 -23.01 0.70
CA CYS A 288 -15.59 -21.87 1.44
C CYS A 288 -16.14 -21.82 2.86
N VAL A 289 -15.25 -21.84 3.86
CA VAL A 289 -15.61 -21.77 5.29
C VAL A 289 -15.29 -20.37 5.83
N ASP A 290 -16.31 -19.71 6.38
CA ASP A 290 -16.22 -18.44 7.13
C ASP A 290 -15.46 -17.29 6.45
N GLY A 291 -15.37 -17.26 5.12
CA GLY A 291 -14.73 -16.14 4.41
C GLY A 291 -13.20 -16.21 4.35
N HIS A 292 -12.57 -17.19 4.99
CA HIS A 292 -11.12 -17.25 5.22
C HIS A 292 -10.47 -18.52 4.71
N GLU A 293 -11.14 -19.67 4.86
CA GLU A 293 -10.63 -20.99 4.51
C GLU A 293 -11.39 -21.57 3.30
N MET A 294 -10.67 -22.33 2.47
CA MET A 294 -11.25 -23.09 1.36
C MET A 294 -10.87 -24.55 1.52
N LYS A 295 -11.88 -25.41 1.66
CA LYS A 295 -11.76 -26.86 1.63
C LYS A 295 -11.91 -27.36 0.19
N SER A 296 -11.27 -28.47 -0.11
CA SER A 296 -11.38 -29.17 -1.39
C SER A 296 -12.18 -30.44 -1.18
N LEU A 297 -13.49 -30.40 -1.40
CA LEU A 297 -14.37 -31.53 -1.08
C LEU A 297 -14.65 -32.38 -2.33
N ILE A 298 -14.59 -33.70 -2.16
CA ILE A 298 -14.74 -34.69 -3.22
C ILE A 298 -16.22 -34.85 -3.57
N ILE A 299 -16.50 -34.97 -4.87
CA ILE A 299 -17.82 -35.30 -5.40
C ILE A 299 -17.75 -36.59 -6.22
N ASN A 300 -18.84 -37.35 -6.23
CA ASN A 300 -18.99 -38.56 -7.05
C ASN A 300 -19.90 -38.33 -8.25
N SER A 301 -20.83 -37.38 -8.13
CA SER A 301 -21.68 -36.87 -9.21
C SER A 301 -21.78 -35.35 -9.12
N VAL A 302 -22.11 -34.69 -10.24
CA VAL A 302 -22.53 -33.29 -10.22
C VAL A 302 -23.85 -33.10 -9.47
N ASP A 303 -24.65 -34.16 -9.31
CA ASP A 303 -25.87 -34.16 -8.50
C ASP A 303 -25.60 -34.05 -6.99
N ASP A 304 -24.34 -34.26 -6.56
CA ASP A 304 -23.91 -34.04 -5.18
C ASP A 304 -23.77 -32.53 -4.85
N LEU A 305 -23.91 -31.67 -5.86
CA LEU A 305 -23.82 -30.23 -5.71
C LEU A 305 -25.21 -29.62 -5.46
N SER A 306 -25.27 -28.72 -4.48
CA SER A 306 -26.47 -27.96 -4.16
C SER A 306 -26.22 -26.46 -4.31
N VAL A 307 -27.29 -25.68 -4.49
CA VAL A 307 -27.15 -24.21 -4.61
C VAL A 307 -26.75 -23.65 -3.24
N GLY A 308 -25.49 -23.24 -3.14
CA GLY A 308 -24.90 -22.65 -1.95
C GLY A 308 -25.01 -21.13 -1.92
N GLN A 309 -24.08 -20.50 -1.21
CA GLN A 309 -24.07 -19.04 -1.10
C GLN A 309 -23.85 -18.36 -2.46
N PHE A 310 -24.47 -17.20 -2.67
CA PHE A 310 -24.38 -16.42 -3.92
C PHE A 310 -24.86 -17.15 -5.19
N GLY A 311 -25.61 -18.24 -5.04
CA GLY A 311 -26.16 -19.01 -6.15
C GLY A 311 -25.10 -19.78 -6.94
N ILE A 312 -24.00 -20.14 -6.29
CA ILE A 312 -22.94 -21.02 -6.82
C ILE A 312 -23.23 -22.44 -6.33
N LEU A 313 -22.95 -23.43 -7.14
CA LEU A 313 -23.09 -24.83 -6.76
C LEU A 313 -21.95 -25.23 -5.82
N GLU A 314 -22.29 -25.71 -4.64
CA GLU A 314 -21.38 -26.10 -3.57
C GLU A 314 -21.62 -27.58 -3.18
N PRO A 315 -20.57 -28.33 -2.84
CA PRO A 315 -20.69 -29.69 -2.35
C PRO A 315 -21.27 -29.72 -0.93
N ASP A 316 -21.78 -30.88 -0.49
CA ASP A 316 -22.14 -31.09 0.91
C ASP A 316 -20.90 -30.93 1.81
N GLU A 317 -21.01 -30.15 2.89
CA GLU A 317 -19.94 -29.93 3.87
C GLU A 317 -19.44 -31.24 4.51
N ALA A 318 -20.30 -32.25 4.62
CA ALA A 318 -19.96 -33.57 5.15
C ALA A 318 -19.12 -34.44 4.18
N SER A 319 -18.92 -33.97 2.95
CA SER A 319 -18.14 -34.69 1.93
C SER A 319 -16.67 -34.86 2.35
N GLU A 320 -16.03 -35.91 1.84
CA GLU A 320 -14.61 -36.18 2.09
C GLU A 320 -13.73 -35.03 1.55
N GLU A 321 -12.84 -34.47 2.37
CA GLU A 321 -11.83 -33.51 1.89
C GLU A 321 -10.68 -34.25 1.20
N MET A 322 -10.35 -33.84 -0.03
CA MET A 322 -9.15 -34.27 -0.73
C MET A 322 -7.91 -33.67 -0.07
N LYS A 323 -6.97 -34.53 0.32
CA LYS A 323 -5.70 -34.10 0.88
C LYS A 323 -4.90 -33.29 -0.15
N LYS A 324 -4.31 -32.19 0.29
CA LYS A 324 -3.61 -31.22 -0.56
C LYS A 324 -2.41 -31.85 -1.28
N GLU A 325 -1.71 -32.77 -0.63
CA GLU A 325 -0.60 -33.53 -1.21
C GLU A 325 -1.02 -34.51 -2.32
N ASP A 326 -2.30 -34.92 -2.35
CA ASP A 326 -2.84 -35.87 -3.31
C ASP A 326 -3.35 -35.19 -4.59
N VAL A 327 -3.53 -33.86 -4.61
CA VAL A 327 -4.01 -33.12 -5.77
C VAL A 327 -2.98 -33.17 -6.91
N ASP A 328 -3.34 -33.62 -8.11
CA ASP A 328 -2.42 -33.66 -9.25
C ASP A 328 -2.55 -32.41 -10.15
N LEU A 329 -3.78 -31.91 -10.26
CA LEU A 329 -4.15 -30.84 -11.19
C LEU A 329 -5.15 -29.89 -10.53
N VAL A 330 -4.87 -28.60 -10.63
CA VAL A 330 -5.75 -27.53 -10.15
C VAL A 330 -6.19 -26.67 -11.32
N VAL A 331 -7.50 -26.57 -11.53
CA VAL A 331 -8.10 -25.58 -12.43
C VAL A 331 -8.40 -24.32 -11.63
N VAL A 332 -7.67 -23.24 -11.89
CA VAL A 332 -7.73 -22.01 -11.11
C VAL A 332 -8.70 -21.02 -11.77
N PRO A 333 -9.68 -20.46 -11.03
CA PRO A 333 -10.55 -19.40 -11.52
C PRO A 333 -9.84 -18.03 -11.48
N CYS A 334 -10.20 -17.14 -12.41
CA CYS A 334 -9.77 -15.74 -12.37
C CYS A 334 -10.73 -14.82 -13.15
N CYS A 335 -10.66 -13.52 -12.87
CA CYS A 335 -11.30 -12.50 -13.70
C CYS A 335 -10.50 -12.24 -14.99
N THR A 336 -9.18 -12.10 -14.84
CA THR A 336 -8.23 -11.82 -15.93
C THR A 336 -6.84 -12.34 -15.54
N CYS A 337 -5.96 -12.50 -16.53
CA CYS A 337 -4.54 -12.75 -16.35
C CYS A 337 -3.72 -12.00 -17.41
N ASP A 338 -2.42 -11.86 -17.14
CA ASP A 338 -1.45 -11.45 -18.16
C ASP A 338 -0.73 -12.65 -18.78
N LYS A 339 0.07 -12.39 -19.82
CA LYS A 339 0.88 -13.42 -20.51
C LYS A 339 1.99 -14.00 -19.65
N SER A 340 2.36 -13.31 -18.57
CA SER A 340 3.27 -13.89 -17.59
C SER A 340 2.53 -14.89 -16.72
N GLY A 341 1.21 -14.85 -16.61
CA GLY A 341 0.44 -15.74 -15.74
C GLY A 341 0.22 -15.16 -14.35
N ASN A 342 0.47 -13.85 -14.17
CA ASN A 342 -0.11 -13.14 -13.05
C ASN A 342 -1.62 -13.08 -13.27
N ARG A 343 -2.40 -13.27 -12.21
CA ARG A 343 -3.86 -13.36 -12.30
C ARG A 343 -4.54 -12.43 -11.31
N LEU A 344 -5.73 -11.99 -11.68
CA LEU A 344 -6.62 -11.24 -10.83
C LEU A 344 -7.83 -12.09 -10.49
N GLY A 345 -7.90 -12.62 -9.26
CA GLY A 345 -9.10 -13.29 -8.77
C GLY A 345 -10.18 -12.33 -8.25
N PHE A 346 -11.27 -12.88 -7.72
CA PHE A 346 -12.45 -12.12 -7.23
C PHE A 346 -12.26 -11.40 -5.87
N GLY A 347 -11.05 -11.42 -5.30
CA GLY A 347 -10.65 -10.53 -4.21
C GLY A 347 -10.59 -11.12 -2.81
N ARG A 348 -10.88 -12.41 -2.64
CA ARG A 348 -10.79 -13.11 -1.33
C ARG A 348 -9.46 -13.85 -1.10
N GLY A 349 -8.65 -14.02 -2.14
CA GLY A 349 -7.34 -14.67 -2.06
C GLY A 349 -7.38 -16.15 -1.65
N TYR A 350 -8.52 -16.83 -1.82
CA TYR A 350 -8.66 -18.26 -1.48
C TYR A 350 -7.67 -19.13 -2.24
N TYR A 351 -7.54 -18.90 -3.55
CA TYR A 351 -6.66 -19.69 -4.39
C TYR A 351 -5.19 -19.41 -4.12
N ASP A 352 -4.78 -18.18 -3.79
CA ASP A 352 -3.40 -17.90 -3.39
C ASP A 352 -3.02 -18.72 -2.15
N ARG A 353 -3.85 -18.67 -1.09
CA ARG A 353 -3.61 -19.45 0.14
C ARG A 353 -3.64 -20.96 -0.11
N TYR A 354 -4.58 -21.43 -0.94
CA TYR A 354 -4.74 -22.86 -1.19
C TYR A 354 -3.58 -23.44 -2.03
N LEU A 355 -3.13 -22.72 -3.06
CA LEU A 355 -2.01 -23.14 -3.89
C LEU A 355 -0.70 -23.16 -3.09
N GLU A 356 -0.45 -22.16 -2.24
CA GLU A 356 0.69 -22.15 -1.31
C GLU A 356 0.67 -23.38 -0.39
N GLN A 357 -0.49 -23.72 0.17
CA GLN A 357 -0.62 -24.89 1.05
C GLN A 357 -0.42 -26.22 0.30
N ILE A 358 -0.88 -26.34 -0.95
CA ILE A 358 -0.60 -27.52 -1.79
C ILE A 358 0.90 -27.70 -1.97
N GLU A 359 1.60 -26.63 -2.36
CA GLU A 359 3.04 -26.67 -2.59
C GLU A 359 3.79 -27.13 -1.34
N ILE A 360 3.51 -26.50 -0.19
CA ILE A 360 4.09 -26.87 1.11
C ILE A 360 3.83 -28.35 1.43
N LYS A 361 2.59 -28.83 1.26
CA LYS A 361 2.20 -30.20 1.62
C LYS A 361 2.84 -31.24 0.70
N LYS A 362 2.94 -30.96 -0.59
CA LYS A 362 3.62 -31.85 -1.55
C LYS A 362 5.11 -31.93 -1.31
N ILE A 363 5.77 -30.81 -1.00
CA ILE A 363 7.18 -30.80 -0.60
C ILE A 363 7.39 -31.67 0.65
N GLN A 364 6.56 -31.49 1.68
CA GLN A 364 6.61 -32.29 2.91
C GLN A 364 6.39 -33.79 2.64
N ALA A 365 5.46 -34.13 1.74
CA ALA A 365 5.15 -35.50 1.36
C ALA A 365 6.11 -36.09 0.31
N LYS A 366 7.09 -35.31 -0.19
CA LYS A 366 8.00 -35.70 -1.29
C LYS A 366 7.25 -36.19 -2.54
N LYS A 367 6.17 -35.50 -2.90
CA LYS A 367 5.36 -35.78 -4.09
C LYS A 367 5.62 -34.76 -5.19
N ASP A 368 5.35 -35.15 -6.43
CA ASP A 368 5.40 -34.25 -7.59
C ASP A 368 4.43 -33.08 -7.41
N MET A 369 4.87 -31.90 -7.87
CA MET A 369 4.09 -30.66 -7.79
C MET A 369 2.79 -30.78 -8.59
N ALA A 370 1.71 -30.22 -8.02
CA ALA A 370 0.45 -30.09 -8.77
C ALA A 370 0.67 -29.18 -9.97
N LYS A 371 0.01 -29.50 -11.09
CA LYS A 371 -0.10 -28.57 -12.22
C LYS A 371 -1.24 -27.60 -11.95
N ASN A 372 -0.94 -26.30 -12.02
CA ASN A 372 -1.94 -25.25 -11.88
C ASN A 372 -2.23 -24.67 -13.26
N ILE A 373 -3.49 -24.71 -13.68
CA ILE A 373 -3.91 -24.30 -15.03
C ILE A 373 -4.94 -23.19 -14.93
N LEU A 374 -4.77 -22.13 -15.72
CA LEU A 374 -5.79 -21.13 -15.98
C LEU A 374 -6.52 -21.43 -17.28
N LEU A 375 -7.85 -21.40 -17.23
CA LEU A 375 -8.70 -21.46 -18.41
C LEU A 375 -9.32 -20.07 -18.58
N ILE A 376 -9.02 -19.39 -19.68
CA ILE A 376 -9.44 -18.00 -19.86
C ILE A 376 -9.59 -17.63 -21.34
N ARG A 377 -10.50 -16.69 -21.62
CA ARG A 377 -10.72 -16.16 -22.97
C ARG A 377 -9.69 -15.09 -23.31
N LYS A 378 -9.15 -15.07 -24.54
CA LYS A 378 -8.13 -14.06 -24.92
C LYS A 378 -8.62 -12.62 -24.76
N GLN A 379 -9.90 -12.36 -25.04
CA GLN A 379 -10.47 -11.01 -24.98
C GLN A 379 -10.46 -10.36 -23.59
N VAL A 380 -10.33 -11.15 -22.51
CA VAL A 380 -10.27 -10.61 -21.14
C VAL A 380 -8.86 -10.62 -20.57
N MET A 381 -7.85 -11.08 -21.32
CA MET A 381 -6.45 -10.97 -20.90
C MET A 381 -5.96 -9.53 -21.01
N VAL A 382 -5.02 -9.16 -20.14
CA VAL A 382 -4.41 -7.82 -20.13
C VAL A 382 -2.89 -7.89 -20.24
N ASP A 383 -2.25 -6.78 -20.54
CA ASP A 383 -0.79 -6.74 -20.68
C ASP A 383 -0.08 -6.91 -19.32
N VAL A 384 -0.64 -6.33 -18.26
CA VAL A 384 -0.07 -6.36 -16.92
C VAL A 384 -1.18 -6.48 -15.88
N VAL A 385 -1.07 -7.49 -15.02
CA VAL A 385 -1.88 -7.57 -13.80
C VAL A 385 -1.08 -6.98 -12.63
N PRO A 386 -1.64 -6.03 -11.86
CA PRO A 386 -0.99 -5.51 -10.66
C PRO A 386 -0.90 -6.60 -9.59
N THR A 387 0.30 -6.91 -9.11
CA THR A 387 0.57 -7.97 -8.13
C THR A 387 1.27 -7.45 -6.87
N ASP A 388 1.15 -8.23 -5.80
CA ASP A 388 1.87 -8.09 -4.53
C ASP A 388 2.56 -9.41 -4.13
N GLU A 389 3.26 -9.41 -2.99
CA GLU A 389 4.07 -10.53 -2.48
C GLU A 389 3.26 -11.82 -2.21
N HIS A 390 1.93 -11.75 -2.18
CA HIS A 390 1.06 -12.90 -1.90
C HIS A 390 0.39 -13.48 -3.14
N ASP A 391 0.49 -12.85 -4.32
CA ASP A 391 -0.17 -13.36 -5.53
C ASP A 391 0.66 -14.48 -6.18
N ILE A 392 0.05 -15.66 -6.33
CA ILE A 392 0.71 -16.79 -6.98
C ILE A 392 0.54 -16.74 -8.50
N ARG A 393 1.67 -16.81 -9.21
CA ARG A 393 1.73 -16.88 -10.68
C ARG A 393 1.34 -18.28 -11.15
N ILE A 394 0.61 -18.37 -12.27
CA ILE A 394 0.24 -19.64 -12.90
C ILE A 394 1.00 -19.80 -14.21
N GLU A 395 1.67 -20.95 -14.39
CA GLU A 395 2.56 -21.17 -15.54
C GLU A 395 1.80 -21.51 -16.82
N GLU A 396 0.71 -22.26 -16.69
CA GLU A 396 -0.02 -22.79 -17.85
C GLU A 396 -1.36 -22.09 -18.02
N ILE A 397 -1.53 -21.46 -19.17
CA ILE A 397 -2.74 -20.71 -19.54
C ILE A 397 -3.30 -21.29 -20.83
N ILE A 398 -4.53 -21.78 -20.78
CA ILE A 398 -5.26 -22.26 -21.95
C ILE A 398 -6.27 -21.21 -22.37
N THR A 399 -6.16 -20.82 -23.64
CA THR A 399 -7.08 -19.93 -24.33
C THR A 399 -7.51 -20.54 -25.66
N GLU A 400 -8.59 -20.03 -26.26
CA GLU A 400 -9.00 -20.36 -27.62
C GLU A 400 -7.96 -19.88 -28.64
#